data_AF-A0A520YXS3-F1
#
_entry.id   AF-A0A520YXS3-F1
#
_cell.length_a   1.000
_cell.length_b   1.000
_cell.length_c   1.000
_cell.angle_alpha   90.00
_cell.angle_beta   90.00
_cell.angle_gamma   90.00
#
_symmetry.space_group_name_H-M   'P 1'
#
loop_
_entity.id
_entity.type
_entity.pdbx_description
1 polymer ?
#
loop_
_entity_poly.entity_id
_entity_poly.type
_entity_poly.pdbx_seq_one_letter_code
_entity_poly.pdbx_strand_id
1 'polypeptide(L)' 'MGHGGKRNKFVAAIADRIFVAYATPGGKTEQFCRKVISWGKLLQTSSWNENRSLMSIGARPVGMEGIAQELF' A
#
# COMPACT_ATOMS: atom_id res chain seq x y z
N MET A 1 3.45 -14.63 16.84
CA MET A 1 3.47 -13.32 16.12
C MET A 1 4.63 -13.34 15.13
N GLY A 2 4.36 -13.20 13.82
CA GLY A 2 5.35 -13.47 12.76
C GLY A 2 6.35 -12.32 12.51
N HIS A 3 7.61 -12.68 12.26
CA HIS A 3 8.79 -11.81 12.13
C HIS A 3 8.77 -10.79 10.97
N GLY A 4 7.80 -10.86 10.04
CA GLY A 4 7.74 -9.99 8.84
C GLY A 4 7.37 -8.52 9.07
N GLY A 5 6.91 -8.14 10.27
CA GLY A 5 6.38 -6.80 10.53
C GLY A 5 7.43 -5.70 10.68
N LYS A 6 8.62 -5.98 11.22
CA LYS A 6 9.60 -4.91 11.55
C LYS A 6 10.29 -4.34 10.30
N ARG A 7 10.75 -5.20 9.38
CA ARG A 7 11.35 -4.79 8.11
C ARG A 7 10.39 -3.96 7.26
N ASN A 8 9.15 -4.42 7.10
CA ASN A 8 8.19 -3.73 6.22
C ASN A 8 7.80 -2.37 6.80
N LYS A 9 7.69 -2.24 8.13
CA LYS A 9 7.51 -0.94 8.80
C LYS A 9 8.67 0.01 8.52
N PHE A 10 9.91 -0.48 8.61
CA PHE A 10 11.09 0.33 8.32
C PHE A 10 11.09 0.83 6.87
N VAL A 11 10.92 -0.08 5.91
CA VAL A 11 10.84 0.27 4.48
C VAL A 11 9.71 1.26 4.21
N ALA A 12 8.52 1.03 4.77
CA ALA A 12 7.40 1.94 4.62
C ALA A 12 7.62 3.31 5.27
N ALA A 13 8.38 3.38 6.37
CA ALA A 13 8.68 4.66 7.02
C ALA A 13 9.57 5.54 6.13
N ILE A 14 10.57 4.96 5.45
CA ILE A 14 11.55 5.69 4.65
C ILE A 14 11.12 5.96 3.21
N ALA A 15 10.19 5.18 2.65
CA ALA A 15 9.78 5.34 1.25
C ALA A 15 8.94 6.61 1.05
N ASP A 16 9.19 7.41 0.02
CA ASP A 16 8.34 8.57 -0.32
C ASP A 16 6.93 8.13 -0.72
N ARG A 17 6.84 7.03 -1.46
CA ARG A 17 5.59 6.44 -1.97
C ARG A 17 5.63 4.93 -1.80
N ILE A 18 4.47 4.33 -1.60
CA ILE A 18 4.33 2.88 -1.39
C ILE A 18 3.28 2.35 -2.33
N PHE A 19 3.66 1.44 -3.21
CA PHE A 19 2.72 0.73 -4.07
C PHE A 19 2.43 -0.67 -3.53
N VAL A 20 1.15 -1.03 -3.47
CA VAL A 20 0.69 -2.38 -3.11
C VAL A 20 -0.12 -2.94 -4.26
N ALA A 21 0.44 -3.93 -4.94
CA ALA A 21 -0.20 -4.59 -6.08
C ALA A 21 -1.50 -5.31 -5.68
N TYR A 22 -1.48 -5.95 -4.51
CA TYR A 22 -2.64 -6.66 -3.97
C TYR A 22 -2.55 -6.82 -2.44
N ALA A 23 -3.71 -6.77 -1.77
CA ALA A 23 -3.86 -7.22 -0.40
C ALA A 23 -5.20 -7.94 -0.21
N THR A 24 -5.17 -9.12 0.40
CA THR A 24 -6.39 -9.83 0.76
C THR A 24 -7.24 -9.01 1.74
N PRO A 25 -8.54 -8.82 1.47
CA PRO A 25 -9.44 -8.12 2.38
C PRO A 25 -9.42 -8.70 3.81
N GLY A 26 -9.29 -7.85 4.84
CA GLY A 26 -9.15 -8.25 6.24
C GLY A 26 -7.79 -8.88 6.61
N GLY A 27 -6.92 -9.12 5.62
CA GLY A 27 -5.64 -9.79 5.78
C GLY A 27 -4.58 -8.93 6.48
N LYS A 28 -3.45 -9.56 6.83
CA LYS A 28 -2.33 -8.89 7.52
C LYS A 28 -1.73 -7.74 6.70
N THR A 29 -1.69 -7.88 5.37
CA THR A 29 -1.19 -6.85 4.47
C THR A 29 -2.11 -5.63 4.47
N GLU A 30 -3.43 -5.80 4.39
CA GLU A 30 -4.38 -4.69 4.47
C GLU A 30 -4.29 -3.97 5.82
N GLN A 31 -4.23 -4.73 6.93
CA GLN A 31 -4.06 -4.16 8.26
C GLN A 31 -2.75 -3.36 8.39
N PHE A 32 -1.69 -3.80 7.70
CA PHE A 32 -0.44 -3.05 7.62
C PHE A 32 -0.60 -1.78 6.77
N CYS A 33 -1.26 -1.85 5.61
CA CYS A 33 -1.56 -0.69 4.76
C CYS A 33 -2.35 0.37 5.51
N ARG A 34 -3.34 -0.03 6.32
CA ARG A 34 -4.12 0.89 7.17
C ARG A 34 -3.22 1.66 8.16
N LYS A 35 -2.21 0.99 8.74
CA LYS A 35 -1.23 1.64 9.61
C LYS A 35 -0.35 2.62 8.84
N VAL A 36 0.14 2.22 7.68
CA VAL A 36 0.96 3.06 6.80
C VAL A 36 0.20 4.34 6.39
N ILE A 37 -1.08 4.22 6.03
CA ILE A 37 -1.94 5.37 5.72
C ILE A 37 -2.12 6.26 6.96
N SER A 38 -2.30 5.68 8.16
CA SER A 38 -2.39 6.46 9.40
C SER A 38 -1.11 7.23 9.76
N TRP A 39 0.04 6.85 9.17
CA TRP A 39 1.29 7.59 9.29
C TRP A 39 1.38 8.77 8.31
N GLY A 40 0.37 9.00 7.48
CA GLY A 40 0.35 10.03 6.44
C GLY A 40 1.15 9.66 5.19
N LYS A 41 1.60 8.40 5.04
CA LYS A 41 2.35 7.97 3.85
C LYS A 41 1.42 7.84 2.65
N LEU A 42 1.93 8.17 1.47
CA LEU A 42 1.21 8.02 0.21
C LEU A 42 1.19 6.55 -0.23
N LEU A 43 0.08 5.86 0.05
CA LEU A 43 -0.14 4.48 -0.38
C LEU A 43 -0.95 4.45 -1.68
N GLN A 44 -0.42 3.77 -2.69
CA GLN A 44 -0.98 3.63 -4.02
C GLN A 44 -1.29 2.16 -4.33
N THR A 45 -2.28 1.93 -5.20
CA THR A 45 -2.67 0.58 -5.63
C THR A 45 -3.29 0.61 -7.04
N SER A 46 -3.41 -0.54 -7.69
CA SER A 46 -4.13 -0.65 -8.97
C SER A 46 -5.62 -0.35 -8.77
N SER A 47 -6.29 0.29 -9.73
CA SER A 47 -7.73 0.59 -9.71
C SER A 47 -8.65 -0.63 -9.86
N TRP A 48 -8.09 -1.84 -9.82
CA TRP A 48 -8.83 -3.08 -9.97
C TRP A 48 -9.74 -3.37 -8.78
N ASN A 49 -10.80 -4.11 -9.07
CA ASN A 49 -11.89 -4.45 -8.17
C ASN A 49 -11.40 -5.16 -6.88
N GLU A 50 -10.36 -5.97 -7.03
CA GLU A 50 -9.68 -6.77 -6.02
C GLU A 50 -9.02 -5.89 -4.94
N ASN A 51 -8.68 -4.64 -5.26
CA ASN A 51 -8.07 -3.67 -4.36
C ASN A 51 -9.07 -2.67 -3.78
N ARG A 52 -10.39 -2.87 -3.94
CA ARG A 52 -11.40 -2.00 -3.34
C ARG A 52 -11.25 -1.83 -1.83
N SER A 53 -10.83 -2.89 -1.12
CA SER A 53 -10.57 -2.78 0.30
C SER A 53 -9.47 -1.75 0.60
N LEU A 54 -8.37 -1.78 -0.16
CA LEU A 54 -7.28 -0.80 -0.04
C LEU A 54 -7.75 0.62 -0.36
N MET A 55 -8.54 0.81 -1.43
CA MET A 55 -9.09 2.13 -1.77
C MET A 55 -10.03 2.65 -0.67
N SER A 56 -10.85 1.78 -0.08
CA SER A 56 -11.78 2.16 0.99
C SER A 56 -11.08 2.65 2.27
N ILE A 57 -9.84 2.24 2.51
CA ILE A 57 -9.04 2.68 3.66
C ILE A 57 -8.13 3.88 3.34
N GLY A 58 -8.21 4.44 2.12
CA GLY A 58 -7.48 5.65 1.73
C GLY A 58 -6.32 5.45 0.76
N ALA A 59 -6.13 4.24 0.20
CA ALA A 59 -5.17 4.05 -0.89
C ALA A 59 -5.59 4.82 -2.15
N ARG A 60 -4.64 5.45 -2.83
CA ARG A 60 -4.91 6.16 -4.09
C ARG A 60 -4.78 5.20 -5.27
N PRO A 61 -5.81 5.05 -6.12
CA PRO A 61 -5.69 4.26 -7.34
C PRO A 61 -4.71 4.94 -8.31
N VAL A 62 -3.85 4.15 -8.93
CA VAL A 62 -2.98 4.58 -10.03
C VAL A 62 -3.19 3.69 -11.25
N GLY A 63 -3.24 4.32 -12.43
CA GLY A 63 -3.18 3.59 -13.70
C GLY A 63 -1.78 3.05 -13.97
N MET A 64 -1.65 2.02 -14.83
CA MET A 64 -0.34 1.42 -15.15
C MET A 64 0.67 2.45 -15.70
N GLU A 65 0.18 3.45 -16.43
CA GLU A 65 0.98 4.56 -16.96
C GLU A 65 1.59 5.44 -15.84
N GLY A 66 0.88 5.61 -14.73
CA GLY A 66 1.37 6.39 -13.58
C GLY A 66 2.42 5.67 -12.74
N ILE A 67 2.48 4.33 -12.82
CA ILE A 67 3.50 3.54 -12.12
C ILE A 67 4.83 3.60 -12.87
N ALA A 68 4.80 3.54 -14.21
CA ALA A 68 6.01 3.48 -15.05
C ALA A 68 6.72 4.84 -15.21
N GLN A 69 6.00 5.96 -15.13
CA GLN A 69 6.57 7.31 -15.32
C GLN A 69 7.11 7.96 -14.04
N GLU A 70 6.87 7.39 -12.85
CA GLU A 70 7.29 7.97 -11.56
C GLU A 70 8.35 7.13 -10.82
N LEU A 71 8.84 6.04 -11.42
CA LEU A 71 9.84 5.15 -10.82
C LEU A 71 11.29 5.40 -11.30
N PHE A 72 11.52 6.41 -12.16
CA PHE A 72 12.85 6.85 -12.60
C PHE A 72 12.92 8.37 -12.68
#